data_AF-A0A524LNR0-F1
#
_entry.id   AF-A0A524LNR0-F1
#
_cell.length_a   1.000
_cell.length_b   1.000
_cell.length_c   1.000
_cell.angle_alpha   90.00
_cell.angle_beta   90.00
_cell.angle_gamma   90.00
#
_symmetry.space_group_name_H-M   'P 1'
#
loop_
_entity.id
_entity.type
_entity.pdbx_description
1 polymer ?
#
loop_
_entity_poly.entity_id
_entity_poly.type
_entity_poly.pdbx_seq_one_letter_code
_entity_poly.pdbx_strand_id
1 'polypeptide(L)'
;MSRRGLRFSKSTCPICGSKEVARDDHKGDLLCTNCGHIVTRTESRAVGKFDIAQHLKRNGKMSFPSLMEVTGASDDKLFGELKNMENMDLVVQIGGQWSLTSKGTRWYRQRLGQE
;
A
#
# COMPACT_ATOMS: atom_id res chain seq x y z
N MET A 1 10.62 6.06 -19.81
CA MET A 1 11.20 4.81 -19.30
C MET A 1 11.76 5.07 -17.90
N SER A 2 11.05 4.66 -16.85
CA SER A 2 11.49 4.88 -15.46
C SER A 2 12.57 3.85 -15.09
N ARG A 3 13.78 4.30 -14.77
CA ARG A 3 14.87 3.44 -14.30
C ARG A 3 14.52 2.99 -12.87
N ARG A 4 14.11 1.73 -12.70
CA ARG A 4 13.86 1.13 -11.37
C ARG A 4 15.18 1.14 -10.58
N GLY A 5 15.20 1.84 -9.46
CA GLY A 5 16.31 1.76 -8.50
C GLY A 5 16.30 0.36 -7.88
N LEU A 6 17.46 -0.29 -7.85
CA LEU A 6 17.65 -1.56 -7.16
C LEU A 6 18.71 -1.34 -6.09
N ARG A 7 18.36 -1.55 -4.83
CA ARG A 7 19.29 -1.47 -3.70
C ARG A 7 19.80 -2.86 -3.35
N PHE A 8 21.12 -3.09 -3.46
CA PHE A 8 21.73 -4.39 -3.20
C PHE A 8 21.71 -4.77 -1.71
N SER A 9 21.26 -5.98 -1.40
CA SER A 9 21.20 -6.60 -0.08
C SER A 9 22.44 -7.47 0.18
N LYS A 10 22.82 -7.68 1.45
CA LYS A 10 23.90 -8.61 1.85
C LYS A 10 23.49 -10.10 1.77
N SER A 11 22.26 -10.38 1.36
CA SER A 11 21.69 -11.73 1.26
C SER A 11 22.20 -12.47 0.00
N THR A 12 22.39 -13.78 0.11
CA THR A 12 22.70 -14.64 -1.05
C THR A 12 21.43 -15.30 -1.57
N CYS A 13 21.29 -15.40 -2.89
CA CYS A 13 20.17 -16.12 -3.52
C CYS A 13 20.25 -17.62 -3.21
N PRO A 14 19.20 -18.25 -2.65
CA PRO A 14 19.20 -19.68 -2.33
C PRO A 14 19.13 -20.59 -3.57
N ILE A 15 18.76 -20.05 -4.73
CA ILE A 15 18.58 -20.83 -5.96
C ILE A 15 19.86 -20.87 -6.81
N CYS A 16 20.54 -19.74 -6.97
CA CYS A 16 21.72 -19.66 -7.83
C CYS A 16 23.03 -19.33 -7.11
N GLY A 17 22.99 -19.10 -5.78
CA GLY A 17 24.17 -18.74 -4.99
C GLY A 17 24.72 -17.33 -5.26
N SER A 18 24.09 -16.53 -6.14
CA SER A 18 24.53 -15.17 -6.43
C SER A 18 24.30 -14.24 -5.24
N LYS A 19 25.22 -13.28 -5.05
CA LYS A 19 25.09 -12.17 -4.08
C LYS A 19 24.37 -10.96 -4.68
N GLU A 20 23.98 -11.04 -5.94
CA GLU A 20 23.23 -10.01 -6.64
C GLU A 20 21.75 -10.11 -6.26
N VAL A 21 21.46 -9.73 -5.01
CA VAL A 21 20.10 -9.63 -4.49
C VAL A 21 19.80 -8.16 -4.29
N ALA A 22 18.69 -7.70 -4.84
CA ALA A 22 18.24 -6.33 -4.72
C ALA A 22 16.83 -6.26 -4.13
N ARG A 23 16.54 -5.18 -3.43
CA ARG A 23 15.18 -4.87 -3.00
C ARG A 23 14.41 -4.21 -4.14
N ASP A 24 13.21 -4.70 -4.40
CA ASP A 24 12.22 -4.04 -5.24
C ASP A 24 11.65 -2.85 -4.47
N ASP A 25 11.94 -1.63 -4.93
CA ASP A 25 11.49 -0.41 -4.25
C ASP A 25 9.96 -0.20 -4.30
N HIS A 26 9.24 -0.90 -5.18
CA HIS A 26 7.77 -0.87 -5.25
C HIS A 26 7.15 -1.87 -4.27
N LYS A 27 7.57 -3.14 -4.35
CA LYS A 27 6.94 -4.21 -3.56
C LYS A 27 7.58 -4.45 -2.20
N GLY A 28 8.79 -3.97 -2.00
CA GLY A 28 9.63 -4.30 -0.84
C GLY A 28 10.27 -5.69 -0.90
N ASP A 29 9.93 -6.50 -1.92
CA ASP A 29 10.43 -7.85 -2.14
C ASP A 29 11.96 -7.86 -2.36
N LEU A 30 12.64 -8.89 -1.86
CA LEU A 30 14.04 -9.16 -2.21
C LEU A 30 14.07 -10.07 -3.43
N LEU A 31 14.60 -9.57 -4.54
CA LEU A 31 14.78 -10.31 -5.78
C LEU A 31 16.26 -10.56 -6.08
N CYS A 32 16.58 -11.72 -6.59
CA CYS A 32 17.88 -11.95 -7.21
C CYS A 32 17.88 -11.38 -8.63
N THR A 33 18.80 -10.47 -8.93
CA THR A 33 18.91 -9.87 -10.26
C THR A 33 19.62 -10.77 -11.26
N ASN A 34 20.32 -11.81 -10.79
CA ASN A 34 20.97 -12.80 -11.64
C ASN A 34 19.98 -13.84 -12.20
N CYS A 35 19.16 -14.46 -11.35
CA CYS A 35 18.23 -15.53 -11.77
C CYS A 35 16.74 -15.17 -11.69
N GLY A 36 16.40 -13.96 -11.23
CA GLY A 36 15.02 -13.50 -11.10
C GLY A 36 14.24 -14.10 -9.92
N HIS A 37 14.87 -14.92 -9.09
CA HIS A 37 14.19 -15.56 -7.95
C HIS A 37 13.85 -14.54 -6.84
N ILE A 38 12.63 -14.61 -6.30
CA ILE A 38 12.22 -13.80 -5.15
C ILE A 38 12.73 -14.47 -3.87
N VAL A 39 13.80 -13.91 -3.29
CA VAL A 39 14.49 -14.39 -2.08
C VAL A 39 13.65 -14.19 -0.83
N THR A 40 12.91 -13.08 -0.75
CA THR A 40 11.98 -12.83 0.35
C THR A 40 10.78 -12.09 -0.21
N ARG A 41 9.59 -12.68 -0.04
CA ARG A 41 8.34 -11.97 -0.23
C ARG A 41 8.07 -11.21 1.05
N THR A 42 7.90 -9.91 0.93
CA THR A 42 7.25 -9.17 2.01
C THR A 42 5.78 -9.47 1.84
N GLU A 43 5.17 -10.25 2.73
CA GLU A 43 3.72 -10.44 2.71
C GLU A 43 3.06 -9.09 3.05
N SER A 44 2.90 -8.23 2.06
CA SER A 44 2.16 -6.98 2.23
C SER A 44 0.69 -7.33 2.40
N ARG A 45 0.12 -6.99 3.56
CA ARG A 45 -1.32 -7.16 3.80
C ARG A 45 -2.09 -6.36 2.75
N ALA A 46 -3.01 -7.02 2.07
CA ALA A 46 -3.94 -6.32 1.19
C ALA A 46 -4.87 -5.45 2.06
N VAL A 47 -4.97 -4.17 1.73
CA VAL A 47 -5.90 -3.24 2.38
C VAL A 47 -7.08 -2.98 1.46
N GLY A 48 -8.30 -3.10 1.98
CA GLY A 48 -9.51 -2.82 1.22
C GLY A 48 -10.04 -1.41 1.50
N LYS A 49 -10.82 -0.86 0.56
CA LYS A 49 -11.52 0.43 0.70
C LYS A 49 -12.27 0.56 2.03
N PHE A 50 -12.90 -0.52 2.47
CA PHE A 50 -13.72 -0.53 3.67
C PHE A 50 -12.87 -0.32 4.93
N ASP A 51 -11.70 -0.94 4.99
CA ASP A 51 -10.75 -0.83 6.09
C ASP A 51 -10.22 0.61 6.20
N ILE A 52 -9.79 1.18 5.06
CA ILE A 52 -9.38 2.60 4.98
C ILE A 52 -10.53 3.53 5.41
N ALA A 53 -11.74 3.30 4.89
CA ALA A 53 -12.91 4.09 5.24
C ALA A 53 -13.27 3.99 6.72
N GLN A 54 -13.13 2.82 7.33
CA GLN A 54 -13.35 2.62 8.77
C GLN A 54 -12.38 3.47 9.60
N HIS A 55 -11.10 3.44 9.27
CA HIS A 55 -10.08 4.24 9.96
C HIS A 55 -10.31 5.74 9.77
N LEU A 56 -10.60 6.19 8.55
CA LEU A 56 -10.94 7.59 8.28
C LEU A 56 -12.24 8.01 8.98
N LYS A 57 -13.23 7.13 9.07
CA LYS A 57 -14.49 7.44 9.76
C LYS A 57 -14.29 7.61 11.28
N ARG A 58 -13.41 6.80 11.87
CA ARG A 58 -13.11 6.83 13.31
C ARG A 58 -12.19 8.00 13.69
N ASN A 59 -11.18 8.29 12.87
CA ASN A 59 -10.12 9.24 13.20
C ASN A 59 -10.24 10.59 12.47
N GLY A 60 -11.16 10.71 11.51
CA GLY A 60 -11.35 11.92 10.71
C GLY A 60 -10.33 12.03 9.57
N LYS A 61 -9.31 12.88 9.74
CA LYS A 61 -8.26 13.10 8.73
C LYS A 61 -7.00 12.33 9.13
N MET A 62 -6.42 11.59 8.20
CA MET A 62 -5.20 10.82 8.47
C MET A 62 -4.13 11.06 7.40
N SER A 63 -2.87 11.14 7.83
CA SER A 63 -1.74 11.18 6.91
C SER A 63 -1.53 9.81 6.24
N PHE A 64 -0.83 9.79 5.11
CA PHE A 64 -0.46 8.54 4.44
C PHE A 64 0.38 7.60 5.35
N PRO A 65 1.42 8.08 6.07
CA PRO A 65 2.15 7.24 7.02
C PRO A 65 1.26 6.66 8.13
N SER A 66 0.35 7.46 8.69
CA SER A 66 -0.56 6.99 9.74
C SER A 66 -1.54 5.94 9.22
N LEU A 67 -2.04 6.08 7.98
CA LEU A 67 -2.88 5.05 7.35
C LEU A 67 -2.11 3.76 7.12
N MET A 68 -0.85 3.85 6.70
CA MET A 68 0.02 2.69 6.51
C MET A 68 0.25 1.93 7.82
N GLU A 69 0.50 2.65 8.91
CA GLU A 69 0.70 2.07 10.24
C GLU A 69 -0.55 1.33 10.73
N VAL A 70 -1.73 1.93 10.63
CA VAL A 70 -2.97 1.32 11.16
C VAL A 70 -3.51 0.18 10.28
N THR A 71 -3.28 0.24 8.96
CA THR A 71 -3.74 -0.80 8.02
C THR A 71 -2.73 -1.93 7.85
N GLY A 72 -1.45 -1.70 8.18
CA GLY A 72 -0.34 -2.62 7.90
C GLY A 72 -0.10 -2.84 6.40
N ALA A 73 -0.65 -1.98 5.54
CA ALA A 73 -0.48 -2.04 4.10
C ALA A 73 0.93 -1.62 3.69
N SER A 74 1.42 -2.15 2.56
CA SER A 74 2.58 -1.56 1.91
C SER A 74 2.20 -0.25 1.22
N ASP A 75 3.20 0.61 1.00
CA ASP A 75 3.06 1.91 0.33
C ASP A 75 2.27 1.79 -0.99
N ASP A 76 2.75 0.96 -1.92
CA ASP A 76 2.10 0.71 -3.21
C ASP A 76 0.63 0.28 -3.10
N LYS A 77 0.31 -0.58 -2.13
CA LYS A 77 -1.04 -1.11 -1.95
C LYS A 77 -1.97 -0.04 -1.40
N LEU A 78 -1.51 0.70 -0.39
CA LEU A 78 -2.28 1.80 0.17
C LEU A 78 -2.47 2.92 -0.85
N PHE A 79 -1.42 3.28 -1.59
CA PHE A 79 -1.48 4.30 -2.63
C PHE A 79 -2.44 3.92 -3.74
N GLY A 80 -2.35 2.68 -4.25
CA GLY A 80 -3.27 2.17 -5.27
C GLY A 80 -4.72 2.19 -4.81
N GLU A 81 -4.98 1.81 -3.57
CA GLU A 81 -6.34 1.79 -3.02
C GLU A 81 -6.89 3.20 -2.77
N LEU A 82 -6.07 4.11 -2.22
CA LEU A 82 -6.43 5.52 -2.02
C LEU A 82 -6.72 6.21 -3.35
N LYS A 83 -5.91 5.98 -4.39
CA LYS A 83 -6.18 6.51 -5.74
C LYS A 83 -7.46 5.96 -6.33
N ASN A 84 -7.75 4.68 -6.12
CA ASN A 84 -9.01 4.11 -6.56
C ASN A 84 -10.21 4.72 -5.79
N MET A 85 -10.09 4.90 -4.47
CA MET A 85 -11.12 5.57 -3.67
C MET A 85 -11.32 7.04 -4.06
N GLU A 86 -10.25 7.77 -4.39
CA GLU A 86 -10.27 9.16 -4.87
C GLU A 86 -10.99 9.25 -6.23
N ASN A 87 -10.67 8.36 -7.17
CA ASN A 87 -11.36 8.28 -8.47
C ASN A 87 -12.86 7.96 -8.34
N MET A 88 -13.24 7.24 -7.27
CA MET A 88 -14.65 6.97 -6.95
C MET A 88 -15.32 8.10 -6.16
N ASP A 89 -14.61 9.19 -5.87
CA ASP A 89 -15.05 10.31 -5.04
C ASP A 89 -15.45 9.87 -3.60
N LEU A 90 -14.76 8.86 -3.06
CA LEU A 90 -14.99 8.37 -1.70
C LEU A 90 -14.08 9.06 -0.68
N VAL A 91 -12.87 9.44 -1.09
CA VAL A 91 -11.90 10.15 -0.26
C VAL A 91 -11.38 11.36 -1.00
N VAL A 92 -10.89 12.33 -0.23
CA VAL A 92 -10.21 13.52 -0.74
C VAL A 92 -8.93 13.76 0.06
N GLN A 93 -7.89 14.23 -0.62
CA GLN A 93 -6.66 14.67 0.02
C GLN A 93 -6.67 16.19 0.22
N ILE A 94 -6.52 16.65 1.47
CA ILE A 94 -6.44 18.06 1.83
C ILE A 94 -5.24 18.25 2.75
N GLY A 95 -4.26 19.06 2.32
CA GLY A 95 -3.07 19.35 3.13
C GLY A 95 -2.23 18.11 3.47
N GLY A 96 -2.12 17.17 2.53
CA GLY A 96 -1.37 15.91 2.73
C GLY A 96 -2.09 14.87 3.60
N GLN A 97 -3.31 15.15 4.06
CA GLN A 97 -4.15 14.23 4.82
C GLN A 97 -5.34 13.77 4.00
N TRP A 98 -5.72 12.51 4.18
CA TRP A 98 -6.87 11.88 3.56
C TRP A 98 -8.09 11.96 4.48
N SER A 99 -9.26 12.18 3.89
CA SER A 99 -10.53 12.21 4.61
C SER A 99 -11.66 11.66 3.73
N LEU A 100 -12.73 11.15 4.36
CA LEU A 100 -13.92 10.71 3.63
C LEU A 100 -14.70 11.93 3.10
N THR A 101 -15.20 11.81 1.86
CA THR A 101 -16.20 12.74 1.32
C THR A 101 -17.59 12.42 1.90
N SER A 102 -18.58 13.27 1.63
CA SER A 102 -19.99 12.97 1.94
C SER A 102 -20.46 11.68 1.26
N LYS A 103 -20.04 11.46 0.00
CA LYS A 103 -20.31 10.25 -0.76
C LYS A 103 -19.61 9.03 -0.16
N GLY A 104 -18.34 9.16 0.22
CA GLY A 104 -17.58 8.12 0.93
C GLY A 104 -18.22 7.71 2.25
N THR A 105 -18.73 8.68 3.01
CA THR A 105 -19.45 8.41 4.26
C THR A 105 -20.74 7.63 4.02
N ARG A 106 -21.52 8.00 2.98
CA ARG A 106 -22.74 7.25 2.60
C ARG A 106 -22.39 5.82 2.15
N TRP A 107 -21.41 5.70 1.27
CA TRP A 107 -20.90 4.42 0.77
C TRP A 107 -20.44 3.47 1.89
N TYR A 108 -19.85 4.02 2.96
CA TYR A 108 -19.41 3.27 4.12
C TYR A 108 -20.59 2.78 4.96
N ARG A 109 -21.59 3.65 5.21
CA ARG A 109 -22.82 3.29 5.95
C ARG A 109 -23.65 2.21 5.24
N GLN A 110 -23.74 2.29 3.91
CA GLN A 110 -24.39 1.27 3.08
C GLN A 110 -23.81 -0.13 3.30
N ARG A 111 -22.49 -0.22 3.45
CA ARG A 111 -21.79 -1.49 3.71
C ARG A 111 -21.95 -2.01 5.14
N LEU A 112 -22.34 -1.14 6.06
CA LEU A 112 -22.72 -1.52 7.43
C LEU A 112 -24.20 -1.92 7.54
N GLY A 113 -25.00 -1.77 6.47
CA GLY A 113 -26.45 -2.01 6.53
C GLY A 113 -27.22 -0.98 7.36
N GLN A 114 -26.70 0.25 7.48
CA GLN A 114 -27.28 1.33 8.29
C GLN A 114 -28.11 2.35 7.47
N GLU A 115 -28.78 1.92 6.40
CA GLU A 115 -29.76 2.74 5.66
C GLU A 115 -31.19 2.31 5.96
#